data_AF-A0A929KDQ0-F1
#
_entry.id   AF-A0A929KDQ0-F1
#
_cell.length_a   1.000
_cell.length_b   1.000
_cell.length_c   1.000
_cell.angle_alpha   90.00
_cell.angle_beta   90.00
_cell.angle_gamma   90.00
#
_symmetry.space_group_name_H-M   'P 1'
#
loop_
_entity.id
_entity.type
_entity.pdbx_description
1 polymer ?
#
loop_
_entity_poly.entity_id
_entity_poly.type
_entity_poly.pdbx_seq_one_letter_code
_entity_poly.pdbx_strand_id
1 'polypeptide(L)' 'MKRKILYITGTRADYGLMQSVLKEIEEHPKLELEIVATGMHLMEEFGMTINEIK' A
#
# COMPACT_ATOMS: atom_id res chain seq x y z
N MET A 1 11.75 -18.71 6.19
CA MET A 1 10.35 -18.28 6.05
C MET A 1 10.31 -16.78 6.22
N LYS A 2 9.70 -16.04 5.29
CA LYS A 2 9.57 -14.57 5.39
C LYS A 2 8.40 -14.23 6.31
N ARG A 3 8.48 -13.14 7.08
CA ARG A 3 7.36 -12.61 7.86
C ARG A 3 6.48 -11.77 6.94
N LYS A 4 5.23 -12.17 6.79
CA LYS A 4 4.24 -11.42 6.00
C LYS A 4 3.78 -10.18 6.75
N ILE A 5 3.74 -9.05 6.05
CA ILE A 5 3.24 -7.75 6.50
C ILE A 5 2.11 -7.36 5.55
N LEU A 6 0.91 -7.18 6.08
CA LEU A 6 -0.25 -6.71 5.34
C LEU A 6 -0.47 -5.24 5.66
N TYR A 7 -0.39 -4.38 4.64
CA TYR A 7 -0.73 -2.97 4.77
C TYR A 7 -2.10 -2.71 4.14
N ILE A 8 -2.99 -2.05 4.90
CA ILE A 8 -4.34 -1.69 4.44
C ILE A 8 -4.38 -0.18 4.31
N THR A 9 -4.78 0.30 3.14
CA THR A 9 -4.81 1.71 2.78
C THR A 9 -6.20 2.09 2.27
N GLY A 10 -6.68 3.27 2.68
CA GLY A 10 -8.04 3.73 2.38
C GLY A 10 -8.09 4.97 1.50
N THR A 11 -6.98 5.71 1.42
CA THR A 11 -6.87 7.01 0.76
C THR A 11 -5.45 7.23 0.23
N ARG A 12 -5.34 8.04 -0.83
CA ARG A 12 -4.03 8.45 -1.37
C ARG A 12 -3.13 9.13 -0.33
N ALA A 13 -3.72 9.86 0.62
CA ALA A 13 -2.96 10.56 1.65
C ALA A 13 -2.28 9.58 2.62
N ASP A 14 -2.98 8.53 3.05
CA ASP A 14 -2.39 7.52 3.93
C ASP A 14 -1.36 6.64 3.20
N TYR A 15 -1.62 6.24 1.95
CA TYR A 15 -0.64 5.51 1.12
C TYR A 15 0.63 6.34 0.93
N GLY A 16 0.47 7.62 0.57
CA GLY A 16 1.57 8.55 0.31
C GLY A 16 2.53 8.70 1.51
N LEU A 17 1.99 8.77 2.72
CA LEU A 17 2.81 8.86 3.95
C LEU A 17 3.64 7.59 4.20
N MET A 18 3.14 6.43 3.76
CA MET A 18 3.77 5.14 4.03
C MET A 18 4.69 4.66 2.91
N GLN A 19 4.71 5.29 1.74
CA GLN A 19 5.47 4.83 0.57
C GLN A 19 6.93 4.46 0.88
N SER A 20 7.66 5.31 1.59
CA SER A 20 9.05 5.02 1.96
C SER A 20 9.18 3.80 2.86
N VAL A 21 8.27 3.60 3.81
CA VAL A 21 8.27 2.45 4.72
C VAL A 21 7.91 1.17 3.96
N LEU A 22 6.91 1.22 3.08
CA LEU A 22 6.51 0.07 2.26
C LEU A 22 7.64 -0.38 1.35
N LYS A 23 8.37 0.57 0.76
CA LYS A 23 9.57 0.28 -0.05
C LYS A 23 10.65 -0.45 0.76
N GLU A 24 10.95 0.02 1.97
CA GLU A 24 11.93 -0.64 2.85
C GLU A 24 11.45 -2.04 3.28
N ILE A 25 10.14 -2.26 3.48
CA ILE A 25 9.59 -3.59 3.80
C ILE A 25 9.75 -4.53 2.59
N GLU A 26 9.45 -4.05 1.39
CA GLU A 26 9.57 -4.83 0.15
C GLU A 26 11.02 -5.26 -0.13
N GLU A 27 11.99 -4.35 0.10
CA GLU A 27 13.41 -4.61 -0.10
C GLU A 27 14.03 -5.51 0.99
N HIS A 28 13.35 -5.69 2.13
CA HIS A 28 13.91 -6.42 3.27
C HIS A 28 13.90 -7.96 3.06
N PRO A 29 15.05 -8.66 3.17
CA PRO A 29 15.18 -10.06 2.77
C PRO A 29 14.36 -11.05 3.63
N LYS A 30 13.93 -10.63 4.83
CA LYS A 30 13.12 -11.45 5.75
C LYS A 30 11.63 -11.09 5.77
N LEU A 31 11.21 -10.07 5.02
CA LEU A 31 9.81 -9.62 4.99
C LEU A 31 9.18 -9.90 3.63
N GLU A 32 7.85 -9.97 3.63
CA GLU A 32 7.00 -10.08 2.45
C GLU A 32 5.86 -9.09 2.62
N LEU A 33 5.73 -8.15 1.69
CA LEU A 33 4.70 -7.12 1.71
C LEU A 33 3.49 -7.55 0.87
N GLU A 34 2.30 -7.37 1.43
CA GLU A 34 1.04 -7.36 0.69
C GLU A 34 0.28 -6.07 1.00
N ILE A 35 -0.41 -5.52 0.00
CA ILE A 35 -1.17 -4.28 0.14
C ILE A 35 -2.62 -4.55 -0.24
N VAL A 36 -3.56 -4.08 0.58
CA VAL A 36 -4.99 -4.09 0.31
C VAL A 36 -5.49 -2.65 0.26
N ALA A 37 -5.96 -2.24 -0.90
CA ALA A 37 -6.60 -0.94 -1.07
C ALA A 37 -8.11 -1.04 -0.81
N THR A 38 -8.62 -0.04 -0.12
CA THR A 38 -10.04 0.10 0.25
C THR A 38 -10.49 1.55 0.11
N GLY A 39 -11.76 1.83 0.40
CA GLY A 39 -12.25 3.19 0.52
C GLY A 39 -12.08 4.04 -0.74
N MET A 40 -11.53 5.25 -0.57
CA MET A 40 -11.42 6.27 -1.62
C MET A 40 -10.56 5.83 -2.81
N HIS A 41 -9.68 4.83 -2.65
CA HIS A 41 -8.92 4.28 -3.76
C HIS A 41 -9.78 3.68 -4.87
N LEU A 42 -10.96 3.19 -4.52
CA LEU A 42 -11.87 2.45 -5.40
C LEU A 42 -12.99 3.32 -5.96
N MET A 43 -12.99 4.63 -5.69
CA MET A 43 -14.06 5.54 -6.05
C MET A 43 -13.63 6.44 -7.22
N GLU A 44 -14.44 6.47 -8.28
CA GLU A 44 -14.14 7.25 -9.49
C GLU A 44 -14.04 8.76 -9.22
N GLU A 45 -14.86 9.29 -8.30
CA GLU A 45 -14.85 10.71 -7.92
C GLU A 45 -13.52 11.17 -7.31
N PHE A 46 -12.71 10.23 -6.82
CA PHE A 46 -11.36 10.49 -6.30
C PHE A 46 -10.25 10.07 -7.29
N GLY A 47 -10.60 9.77 -8.54
CA GLY A 47 -9.65 9.52 -9.62
C GLY A 47 -9.11 8.09 -9.71
N MET A 48 -9.75 7.11 -9.06
CA MET A 48 -9.33 5.70 -9.08
C MET A 48 -7.86 5.50 -8.69
N THR A 49 -7.48 6.07 -7.54
CA THR A 49 -6.08 6.06 -7.05
C THR A 49 -5.56 4.66 -6.68
N ILE A 50 -6.39 3.62 -6.71
CA ILE A 50 -5.93 2.21 -6.71
C ILE A 50 -4.86 1.96 -7.80
N ASN A 51 -4.96 2.64 -8.95
CA ASN A 51 -4.02 2.49 -10.06
C ASN A 51 -2.62 3.05 -9.76
N GLU A 52 -2.47 3.81 -8.67
CA GLU A 52 -1.18 4.38 -8.21
C GLU A 52 -0.45 3.44 -7.22
N ILE A 53 -1.12 2.40 -6.71
CA ILE A 53 -0.56 1.46 -5.74
C ILE A 53 0.23 0.39 -6.52
N LYS A 54 1.52 0.30 -6.22
CA LYS A 54 2.47 -0.68 -6.79
C LYS A 54 3.09 -1.52 -5.71
#